data_AF-A0A0Q4X618-F1
#
_entry.id   AF-A0A0Q4X618-F1
#
_cell.length_a   1.000
_cell.length_b   1.000
_cell.length_c   1.000
_cell.angle_alpha   90.00
_cell.angle_beta   90.00
_cell.angle_gamma   90.00
#
_symmetry.space_group_name_H-M   'P 1'
#
loop_
_entity.id
_entity.type
_entity.pdbx_description
1 polymer ?
#
loop_
_entity_poly.entity_id
_entity_poly.type
_entity_poly.pdbx_seq_one_letter_code
_entity_poly.pdbx_strand_id
1 'polypeptide(L)'
;MGLMNVHAGQTHPSRTPPDDFAQDVLIEMANLDEQDTNIPGTIFISTALGAHGPRVKWYPDRAGRTLPCLIVSIGPDPQPRDDFLPVTLSRVALPRVIAWVRLNHVALLDFWNNGASWNRREVSAFLEGLKPLAK
;
A
#
# COMPACT_ATOMS: atom_id res chain seq x y z
N MET A 1 -21.40 45.05 -19.23
CA MET A 1 -21.21 43.69 -19.76
C MET A 1 -20.29 42.96 -18.82
N GLY A 2 -20.83 41.98 -18.08
CA GLY A 2 -20.11 41.24 -17.05
C GLY A 2 -19.53 39.92 -17.52
N LEU A 3 -18.86 39.27 -16.57
CA LEU A 3 -18.39 37.89 -16.50
C LEU A 3 -17.05 37.60 -17.19
N MET A 4 -15.96 37.81 -16.43
CA MET A 4 -14.73 37.04 -16.59
C MET A 4 -14.96 35.65 -15.96
N ASN A 5 -15.04 34.64 -16.82
CA ASN A 5 -15.05 33.23 -16.45
C ASN A 5 -13.76 32.88 -15.68
N VAL A 6 -13.91 32.56 -14.40
CA VAL A 6 -12.99 31.68 -13.70
C VAL A 6 -13.42 30.26 -14.01
N HIS A 7 -12.55 29.44 -14.62
CA HIS A 7 -12.53 27.97 -14.49
C HIS A 7 -11.38 27.43 -15.34
N ALA A 8 -10.25 27.18 -14.68
CA ALA A 8 -9.30 26.16 -15.13
C ALA A 8 -8.90 25.39 -13.86
N GLY A 9 -9.78 24.48 -13.45
CA GLY A 9 -9.36 23.40 -12.56
C GLY A 9 -8.25 22.65 -13.26
N GLN A 10 -7.06 22.65 -12.68
CA GLN A 10 -5.93 21.88 -13.17
C GLN A 10 -6.32 20.40 -13.12
N THR A 11 -6.70 19.83 -14.26
CA THR A 11 -6.84 18.39 -14.41
C THR A 11 -5.43 17.81 -14.41
N HIS A 12 -4.96 17.40 -13.23
CA HIS A 12 -3.78 16.55 -13.14
C HIS A 12 -4.02 15.31 -14.03
N PRO A 13 -3.12 15.00 -14.98
CA PRO A 13 -3.26 13.78 -15.79
C PRO A 13 -3.28 12.59 -14.84
N SER A 14 -4.29 11.74 -14.97
CA SER A 14 -4.40 10.48 -14.23
C SER A 14 -3.23 9.58 -14.61
N ARG A 15 -2.19 9.55 -13.77
CA ARG A 15 -1.08 8.61 -13.91
C ARG A 15 -1.57 7.21 -13.56
N THR A 16 -1.25 6.23 -14.41
CA THR A 16 -1.42 4.82 -14.06
C THR A 16 -0.31 4.40 -13.08
N PRO A 17 -0.62 3.60 -12.05
CA PRO A 17 0.40 3.03 -11.19
C PRO A 17 1.39 2.18 -12.00
N PRO A 18 2.67 2.12 -11.60
CA PRO A 18 3.65 1.27 -12.26
C PRO A 18 3.32 -0.23 -12.04
N ASP A 19 3.53 -1.04 -13.10
CA ASP A 19 3.49 -2.49 -12.98
C ASP A 19 4.79 -2.98 -12.33
N ASP A 20 4.77 -3.05 -11.00
CA ASP A 20 5.95 -3.40 -10.20
C ASP A 20 6.21 -4.93 -10.14
N PHE A 21 5.37 -5.74 -10.79
CA PHE A 21 5.46 -7.19 -10.74
C PHE A 21 6.46 -7.71 -11.76
N ALA A 22 7.73 -7.80 -11.36
CA ALA A 22 8.80 -8.35 -12.19
C ALA A 22 8.54 -9.84 -12.52
N GLN A 23 8.79 -10.24 -13.77
CA GLN A 23 8.51 -11.60 -14.25
C GLN A 23 9.50 -12.65 -13.73
N ASP A 24 10.70 -12.24 -13.30
CA ASP A 24 11.81 -13.12 -12.94
C ASP A 24 12.24 -13.03 -11.45
N VAL A 25 11.40 -12.46 -10.58
CA VAL A 25 11.70 -12.35 -9.13
C VAL A 25 10.75 -13.25 -8.35
N LEU A 26 11.30 -14.12 -7.50
CA LEU A 26 10.51 -14.85 -6.51
C LEU A 26 9.97 -13.84 -5.49
N ILE A 27 8.67 -13.56 -5.58
CA ILE A 27 7.98 -12.59 -4.72
C ILE A 27 6.95 -13.35 -3.89
N GLU A 28 7.16 -13.38 -2.58
CA GLU A 28 6.08 -13.73 -1.66
C GLU A 28 5.21 -12.50 -1.47
N MET A 29 3.89 -12.68 -1.53
CA MET A 29 2.93 -11.60 -1.44
C MET A 29 1.66 -12.04 -0.70
N ALA A 30 1.00 -11.08 -0.07
CA ALA A 30 -0.31 -11.29 0.52
C ALA A 30 -1.20 -10.07 0.27
N ASN A 31 -2.49 -10.34 0.09
CA ASN A 31 -3.54 -9.34 0.10
C ASN A 31 -4.29 -9.48 1.42
N LEU A 32 -4.16 -8.45 2.27
CA LEU A 32 -4.81 -8.40 3.58
C LEU A 32 -6.08 -7.58 3.46
N ASP A 33 -7.20 -8.14 3.91
CA ASP A 33 -8.49 -7.46 3.83
C ASP A 33 -8.80 -6.67 5.12
N GLU A 34 -10.05 -6.21 5.25
CA GLU A 34 -10.50 -5.47 6.43
C GLU A 34 -10.49 -6.32 7.71
N GLN A 35 -10.67 -7.64 7.62
CA GLN A 35 -10.64 -8.54 8.79
C GLN A 35 -9.22 -8.65 9.34
N ASP A 36 -8.21 -8.60 8.48
CA ASP A 36 -6.80 -8.65 8.86
C ASP A 36 -6.29 -7.32 9.44
N THR A 37 -6.82 -6.19 8.93
CA THR A 37 -6.21 -4.86 9.16
C THR A 37 -7.08 -3.89 9.95
N ASN A 38 -8.39 -4.10 10.03
CA ASN A 38 -9.41 -3.11 10.42
C ASN A 38 -9.35 -1.80 9.60
N ILE A 39 -8.89 -1.88 8.36
CA ILE A 39 -8.91 -0.77 7.39
C ILE A 39 -9.80 -1.20 6.22
N PRO A 40 -10.85 -0.43 5.87
CA PRO A 40 -11.63 -0.72 4.67
C PRO A 40 -10.74 -0.77 3.43
N GLY A 41 -10.90 -1.79 2.58
CA GLY A 41 -10.09 -2.04 1.39
C GLY A 41 -9.07 -3.17 1.58
N THR A 42 -8.11 -3.26 0.66
CA THR A 42 -7.06 -4.30 0.66
C THR A 42 -5.68 -3.67 0.82
N ILE A 43 -4.88 -4.16 1.76
CA ILE A 43 -3.45 -3.88 1.82
C ILE A 43 -2.69 -5.01 1.13
N PHE A 44 -2.02 -4.68 0.04
CA PHE A 44 -1.03 -5.55 -0.59
C PHE A 44 0.33 -5.36 0.09
N ILE A 45 0.91 -6.48 0.53
CA ILE A 45 2.27 -6.57 1.04
C ILE A 45 3.06 -7.57 0.20
N SER A 46 4.37 -7.34 0.11
CA SER A 46 5.28 -8.25 -0.59
C SER A 46 6.68 -8.20 0.00
N THR A 47 7.49 -9.17 -0.39
CA THR A 47 8.94 -9.11 -0.29
C THR A 47 9.51 -8.05 -1.24
N ALA A 48 10.83 -7.83 -1.19
CA ALA A 48 11.53 -6.84 -2.00
C ALA A 48 11.20 -6.96 -3.50
N LEU A 49 10.66 -5.87 -4.06
CA LEU A 49 10.26 -5.75 -5.46
C LEU A 49 11.20 -4.83 -6.22
N GLY A 50 12.11 -5.41 -7.02
CA GLY A 50 13.02 -4.67 -7.89
C GLY A 50 13.88 -3.64 -7.14
N ALA A 51 14.03 -2.45 -7.71
CA ALA A 51 14.83 -1.36 -7.14
C ALA A 51 14.05 -0.47 -6.15
N HIS A 52 12.80 -0.81 -5.84
CA HIS A 52 11.97 0.02 -4.99
C HIS A 52 12.29 -0.19 -3.51
N GLY A 53 12.08 0.85 -2.71
CA GLY A 53 12.19 0.74 -1.26
C GLY A 53 11.00 -0.02 -0.63
N PRO A 54 11.13 -0.41 0.66
CA PRO A 54 10.08 -1.05 1.44
C PRO A 54 8.79 -0.25 1.44
N ARG A 55 7.69 -0.88 1.03
CA ARG A 55 6.37 -0.24 0.93
C ARG A 55 5.23 -1.24 0.98
N VAL A 56 4.05 -0.73 1.32
CA VAL A 56 2.77 -1.40 1.09
C VAL A 56 1.96 -0.62 0.06
N LYS A 57 1.04 -1.30 -0.60
CA LYS A 57 0.02 -0.65 -1.45
C LYS A 57 -1.35 -0.85 -0.82
N TRP A 58 -2.17 0.19 -0.77
CA TRP A 58 -3.56 0.10 -0.35
C TRP A 58 -4.48 0.34 -1.53
N TYR A 59 -5.47 -0.54 -1.68
CA TYR A 59 -6.50 -0.50 -2.71
C TYR A 59 -7.87 -0.30 -2.05
N PRO A 60 -8.78 0.52 -2.62
CA PRO A 60 -10.12 0.72 -2.04
C PRO A 60 -11.00 -0.53 -2.02
N ASP A 61 -10.72 -1.47 -2.92
CA ASP A 61 -11.41 -2.76 -3.05
C ASP A 61 -10.32 -3.84 -3.15
N ARG A 62 -10.27 -4.64 -4.21
CA ARG A 62 -9.23 -5.66 -4.42
C ARG A 62 -7.92 -5.09 -4.96
N ALA A 63 -6.81 -5.76 -4.63
CA ALA A 63 -5.51 -5.48 -5.24
C ALA A 63 -5.50 -5.81 -6.74
N GLY A 64 -4.75 -5.03 -7.51
CA GLY A 64 -4.56 -5.28 -8.94
C GLY A 64 -3.35 -4.54 -9.50
N ARG A 65 -2.72 -5.13 -10.53
CA ARG A 65 -1.45 -4.65 -11.09
C ARG A 65 -1.52 -3.20 -11.59
N THR A 66 -2.64 -2.84 -12.21
CA THR A 66 -2.86 -1.51 -12.84
C THR A 66 -3.93 -0.69 -12.12
N LEU A 67 -4.50 -1.21 -11.03
CA LEU A 67 -5.56 -0.51 -10.30
C LEU A 67 -4.98 0.64 -9.48
N PRO A 68 -5.66 1.80 -9.43
CA PRO A 68 -5.20 2.93 -8.65
C PRO A 68 -5.09 2.54 -7.17
N CYS A 69 -4.00 2.97 -6.53
CA CYS A 69 -3.69 2.65 -5.15
C CYS A 69 -2.98 3.81 -4.45
N LEU A 70 -2.96 3.75 -3.13
CA LEU A 70 -2.10 4.57 -2.28
C LEU A 70 -0.85 3.75 -1.92
N ILE A 71 0.34 4.35 -2.05
CA ILE A 71 1.61 3.70 -1.70
C ILE A 71 2.20 4.37 -0.46
N VAL A 72 2.50 3.58 0.57
CA VAL A 72 3.08 4.05 1.83
C VAL A 72 4.37 3.29 2.12
N SER A 73 5.45 3.98 2.46
CA SER A 73 6.71 3.31 2.81
C SER A 73 6.65 2.61 4.15
N ILE A 74 7.34 1.47 4.26
CA ILE A 74 7.54 0.77 5.52
C ILE A 74 8.74 1.40 6.24
N GLY A 75 8.57 1.74 7.52
CA GLY A 75 9.61 2.32 8.37
C GLY A 75 9.04 2.81 9.71
N PRO A 76 9.90 3.29 10.63
CA PRO A 76 9.46 3.82 11.93
C PRO A 76 8.61 5.08 11.80
N ASP A 77 8.80 5.84 10.71
CA ASP A 77 7.94 6.95 10.31
C ASP A 77 7.44 6.76 8.86
N PRO A 78 6.32 6.03 8.66
CA PRO A 78 5.77 5.76 7.34
C PRO A 78 5.27 7.04 6.65
N GLN A 79 5.60 7.20 5.37
CA GLN A 79 5.23 8.36 4.57
C GLN A 79 4.54 7.92 3.26
N PRO A 80 3.57 8.69 2.73
CA PRO A 80 3.05 8.46 1.39
C PRO A 80 4.19 8.63 0.37
N ARG A 81 4.25 7.71 -0.60
CA ARG A 81 5.25 7.73 -1.68
C ARG A 81 4.63 8.17 -2.99
N ASP A 82 3.52 7.55 -3.35
CA ASP A 82 2.71 7.90 -4.50
C ASP A 82 1.23 7.68 -4.15
N ASP A 83 0.36 8.43 -4.82
CA ASP A 83 -1.08 8.38 -4.65
C ASP A 83 -1.75 8.50 -6.01
N PHE A 84 -2.45 7.44 -6.41
CA PHE A 84 -3.12 7.34 -7.71
C PHE A 84 -4.65 7.39 -7.57
N LEU A 85 -5.15 7.75 -6.39
CA LEU A 85 -6.58 7.74 -6.07
C LEU A 85 -7.16 9.16 -6.05
N PRO A 86 -8.50 9.30 -6.11
CA PRO A 86 -9.15 10.58 -5.85
C PRO A 86 -8.81 11.10 -4.45
N VAL A 87 -8.46 12.39 -4.35
CA VAL A 87 -8.00 13.05 -3.11
C VAL A 87 -8.91 12.78 -1.90
N THR A 88 -10.23 12.77 -2.10
CA THR A 88 -11.20 12.51 -1.03
C THR A 88 -11.02 11.12 -0.41
N LEU A 89 -10.74 10.12 -1.24
CA LEU A 89 -10.56 8.73 -0.81
C LEU A 89 -9.23 8.56 -0.08
N SER A 90 -8.15 9.11 -0.66
CA SER A 90 -6.82 9.07 -0.05
C SER A 90 -6.77 9.79 1.29
N ARG A 91 -7.48 10.92 1.44
CA ARG A 91 -7.54 11.65 2.70
C ARG A 91 -8.13 10.83 3.85
N VAL A 92 -9.08 9.93 3.55
CA VAL A 92 -9.68 9.03 4.55
C VAL A 92 -8.77 7.84 4.85
N ALA A 93 -8.20 7.22 3.81
CA ALA A 93 -7.40 6.01 3.97
C ALA A 93 -6.00 6.26 4.54
N LEU A 94 -5.31 7.32 4.09
CA LEU A 94 -3.89 7.56 4.36
C LEU A 94 -3.52 7.55 5.86
N PRO A 95 -4.23 8.26 6.76
CA PRO A 95 -3.89 8.24 8.18
C PRO A 95 -4.00 6.84 8.80
N ARG A 96 -4.97 6.04 8.36
CA ARG A 96 -5.17 4.67 8.85
C ARG A 96 -4.06 3.75 8.33
N VAL A 97 -3.75 3.81 7.03
CA VAL A 97 -2.67 3.01 6.44
C VAL A 97 -1.32 3.34 7.10
N ILE A 98 -1.00 4.62 7.30
CA ILE A 98 0.22 5.03 8.04
C ILE A 98 0.22 4.44 9.46
N ALA A 99 -0.88 4.55 10.20
CA ALA A 99 -0.97 4.04 11.55
C ALA A 99 -0.74 2.51 11.62
N TRP A 100 -1.33 1.77 10.68
CA TRP A 100 -1.18 0.31 10.61
C TRP A 100 0.23 -0.11 10.20
N VAL A 101 0.84 0.58 9.22
CA VAL A 101 2.23 0.34 8.85
C VAL A 101 3.15 0.62 10.03
N ARG A 102 2.94 1.73 10.75
CA ARG A 102 3.75 2.08 11.93
C ARG A 102 3.64 1.02 13.04
N LEU A 103 2.43 0.52 13.28
CA LEU A 103 2.17 -0.54 14.26
C LEU A 103 2.92 -1.84 13.93
N ASN A 104 3.04 -2.17 12.65
CA ASN A 104 3.61 -3.44 12.17
C ASN A 104 4.99 -3.31 11.53
N HIS A 105 5.64 -2.13 11.58
CA HIS A 105 6.77 -1.81 10.71
C HIS A 105 7.96 -2.77 10.83
N VAL A 106 8.25 -3.27 12.04
CA VAL A 106 9.35 -4.22 12.25
C VAL A 106 9.10 -5.52 11.51
N ALA A 107 7.91 -6.11 11.67
CA ALA A 107 7.54 -7.36 11.00
C ALA A 107 7.44 -7.18 9.48
N LEU A 108 6.84 -6.07 9.03
CA LEU A 108 6.75 -5.75 7.60
C LEU A 108 8.13 -5.56 6.95
N LEU A 109 9.07 -4.94 7.65
CA LEU A 109 10.42 -4.73 7.15
C LEU A 109 11.23 -6.03 7.12
N ASP A 110 11.02 -6.92 8.09
CA ASP A 110 11.64 -8.24 8.09
C ASP A 110 11.11 -9.10 6.93
N PHE A 111 9.79 -9.15 6.75
CA PHE A 111 9.18 -9.82 5.60
C PHE A 111 9.66 -9.24 4.27
N TRP A 112 9.76 -7.91 4.16
CA TRP A 112 10.31 -7.25 2.98
C TRP A 112 11.71 -7.76 2.60
N ASN A 113 12.61 -7.85 3.59
CA ASN A 113 14.02 -8.19 3.35
C ASN A 113 14.27 -9.69 3.22
N ASN A 114 13.56 -10.51 4.01
CA ASN A 114 13.90 -11.92 4.21
C ASN A 114 12.81 -12.89 3.74
N GLY A 115 11.57 -12.41 3.58
CA GLY A 115 10.39 -13.24 3.33
C GLY A 115 10.44 -14.09 2.07
N ALA A 116 11.25 -13.71 1.07
CA ALA A 116 11.39 -14.46 -0.18
C ALA A 116 12.10 -15.82 0.03
N SER A 117 12.79 -15.97 1.16
CA SER A 117 13.45 -17.22 1.54
C SER A 117 12.67 -18.04 2.56
N TRP A 118 11.57 -17.49 3.09
CA TRP A 118 10.79 -18.12 4.13
C TRP A 118 9.99 -19.29 3.59
N ASN A 119 9.90 -20.34 4.39
CA ASN A 119 8.98 -21.43 4.09
C ASN A 119 7.54 -21.06 4.50
N ARG A 120 6.57 -21.89 4.10
CA ARG A 120 5.15 -21.68 4.40
C ARG A 120 4.86 -21.39 5.88
N ARG A 121 5.51 -22.08 6.82
CA ARG A 121 5.25 -21.89 8.26
C ARG A 121 5.70 -20.53 8.74
N GLU A 122 6.84 -20.05 8.25
CA GLU A 122 7.38 -18.73 8.56
C GLU A 122 6.46 -17.63 8.00
N VAL A 123 6.00 -17.77 6.76
CA VAL A 123 5.01 -16.85 6.15
C VAL A 123 3.71 -16.84 6.94
N SER A 124 3.16 -18.01 7.32
CA SER A 124 1.95 -18.08 8.13
C SER A 124 2.13 -17.41 9.50
N ALA A 125 3.23 -17.68 10.20
CA ALA A 125 3.51 -17.07 11.50
C ALA A 125 3.63 -15.53 11.40
N PHE A 126 4.23 -15.04 10.32
CA PHE A 126 4.28 -13.62 10.04
C PHE A 126 2.89 -13.01 9.84
N LEU A 127 2.05 -13.63 8.99
CA LEU A 127 0.69 -13.14 8.72
C LEU A 127 -0.17 -13.14 9.98
N GLU A 128 -0.13 -14.22 10.76
CA GLU A 128 -0.85 -14.35 12.04
C GLU A 128 -0.33 -13.36 13.10
N GLY A 129 0.93 -12.94 13.01
CA GLY A 129 1.56 -11.99 13.91
C GLY A 129 1.26 -10.52 13.61
N LEU A 130 0.67 -10.21 12.44
CA LEU A 130 0.27 -8.84 12.10
C LEU A 130 -0.89 -8.37 12.99
N LYS A 131 -0.80 -7.11 13.43
CA LYS A 131 -1.78 -6.51 14.33
C LYS A 131 -2.76 -5.65 13.53
N PRO A 132 -4.07 -5.87 13.64
CA PRO A 132 -5.05 -4.95 13.09
C PRO A 132 -5.03 -3.62 13.86
N LEU A 133 -5.53 -2.55 13.23
CA LEU A 133 -5.77 -1.30 13.96
C LEU A 133 -6.82 -1.50 15.05
N ALA A 134 -6.69 -0.75 16.15
CA ALA A 134 -7.79 -0.62 17.10
C ALA A 134 -9.02 -0.01 16.42
N LYS A 135 -10.21 -0.52 16.75
CA LYS A 135 -11.48 -0.03 16.22
C LYS A 135 -11.87 1.32 16.83
#